data_AF-A0A7W1VZS1-F1
#
_entry.id   AF-A0A7W1VZS1-F1
#
_cell.length_a   1.000
_cell.length_b   1.000
_cell.length_c   1.000
_cell.angle_alpha   90.00
_cell.angle_beta   90.00
_cell.angle_gamma   90.00
#
_symmetry.space_group_name_H-M   'P 1'
#
loop_
_entity.id
_entity.type
_entity.pdbx_description
1 polymer ?
#
loop_
_entity_poly.entity_id
_entity_poly.type
_entity_poly.pdbx_seq_one_letter_code
_entity_poly.pdbx_strand_id
1 'polypeptide(L)'
;MSDLFRNLYEKLEIGIVEIEKNNPDPRKQIEACFHLCENIRRLVDKTIGEKDFQNDEEEIRFFRTIKPRFTSLVEFYSILYRAELFIPDARPDQIEFWNYELQRAQLFLTRHASLLEYLRSDDTYDDKKFFLRSSPEKISAVQDEQIAKLLAREKYVDYIITKILPALT
;
A
#
# COMPACT_ATOMS: atom_id res chain seq x y z
N MET A 1 13.73 15.30 -6.56
CA MET A 1 12.88 15.04 -5.38
C MET A 1 13.05 13.64 -4.74
N SER A 2 13.86 12.74 -5.31
CA SER A 2 13.98 11.35 -4.85
C SER A 2 14.42 11.20 -3.37
N ASP A 3 15.45 11.92 -2.93
CA ASP A 3 15.95 11.81 -1.55
C ASP A 3 14.94 12.27 -0.49
N LEU A 4 14.11 13.26 -0.81
CA LEU A 4 13.06 13.73 0.08
C LEU A 4 12.05 12.62 0.38
N PHE A 5 11.53 11.97 -0.67
CA PHE A 5 10.56 10.90 -0.51
C PHE A 5 11.18 9.64 0.09
N ARG A 6 12.45 9.32 -0.22
CA ARG A 6 13.17 8.25 0.47
C ARG A 6 13.23 8.50 1.98
N ASN A 7 13.67 9.69 2.40
CA ASN A 7 13.77 10.06 3.82
C ASN A 7 12.39 10.06 4.51
N LEU A 8 11.33 10.47 3.81
CA LEU A 8 9.96 10.39 4.35
C LEU A 8 9.51 8.94 4.53
N TYR A 9 9.85 8.06 3.60
CA TYR A 9 9.52 6.65 3.70
C TYR A 9 10.29 5.96 4.84
N GLU A 10 11.59 6.25 4.99
CA GLU A 10 12.40 5.74 6.10
C GLU A 10 11.84 6.17 7.46
N LYS A 11 11.45 7.45 7.60
CA LYS A 11 10.78 7.94 8.82
C LYS A 11 9.45 7.25 9.09
N LEU A 12 8.69 6.97 8.03
CA LEU A 12 7.43 6.22 8.13
C LEU A 12 7.67 4.80 8.64
N GLU A 13 8.64 4.08 8.08
CA GLU A 13 9.00 2.72 8.51
C GLU A 13 9.47 2.67 9.96
N ILE A 14 10.33 3.62 10.37
CA ILE A 14 10.76 3.74 11.77
C ILE A 14 9.55 3.98 12.69
N GLY A 15 8.68 4.92 12.34
CA GLY A 15 7.50 5.24 13.14
C GLY A 15 6.53 4.07 13.26
N ILE A 16 6.35 3.28 12.20
CA ILE A 16 5.56 2.04 12.25
C ILE A 16 6.18 1.10 13.29
N VAL A 17 7.47 0.78 13.17
CA VAL A 17 8.16 -0.14 14.09
C VAL A 17 8.06 0.32 15.55
N GLU A 18 8.16 1.62 15.80
CA GLU A 18 8.01 2.18 17.15
C GLU A 18 6.57 2.02 17.69
N ILE A 19 5.55 2.24 16.87
CA ILE A 19 4.15 2.02 17.25
C ILE A 19 3.92 0.54 17.56
N GLU A 20 4.43 -0.37 16.73
CA GLU A 20 4.29 -1.81 16.91
C GLU A 20 4.98 -2.33 18.18
N LYS A 21 6.07 -1.71 18.61
CA LYS A 21 6.77 -2.07 19.86
C LYS A 21 6.09 -1.55 21.12
N ASN A 22 5.49 -0.37 21.05
CA ASN A 22 5.02 0.36 22.24
C ASN A 22 3.52 0.15 22.54
N ASN A 23 2.76 -0.49 21.64
CA ASN A 23 1.33 -0.73 21.81
C ASN A 23 1.03 -2.23 21.89
N PRO A 24 0.62 -2.76 23.06
CA PRO A 24 0.30 -4.18 23.20
C PRO A 24 -1.09 -4.54 22.66
N ASP A 25 -1.94 -3.55 22.38
CA ASP A 25 -3.29 -3.75 21.85
C ASP A 25 -3.25 -3.68 20.31
N PRO A 26 -3.53 -4.80 19.60
CA PRO A 26 -3.46 -4.85 18.14
C PRO A 26 -4.35 -3.81 17.43
N ARG A 27 -5.53 -3.52 17.97
CA ARG A 27 -6.47 -2.56 17.36
C ARG A 27 -5.93 -1.15 17.42
N LYS A 28 -5.44 -0.74 18.60
CA LYS A 28 -4.82 0.58 18.79
C LYS A 28 -3.54 0.72 17.97
N GLN A 29 -2.77 -0.35 17.87
CA GLN A 29 -1.57 -0.40 17.04
C GLN A 29 -1.91 -0.18 15.55
N ILE A 30 -2.89 -0.92 15.01
CA ILE A 30 -3.35 -0.78 13.62
C ILE A 30 -3.87 0.64 13.35
N GLU A 31 -4.70 1.18 14.25
CA GLU A 31 -5.26 2.53 14.14
C GLU A 31 -4.16 3.61 14.16
N ALA A 32 -3.20 3.50 15.07
CA ALA A 32 -2.07 4.42 15.15
C ALA A 32 -1.19 4.36 13.88
N CYS A 33 -0.91 3.15 13.37
CA CYS A 33 -0.18 2.99 12.12
C CYS A 33 -0.94 3.56 10.92
N PHE A 34 -2.27 3.36 10.85
CA PHE A 34 -3.11 3.97 9.82
C PHE A 34 -2.99 5.50 9.83
N HIS A 35 -3.14 6.13 11.00
CA HIS A 35 -3.05 7.58 11.12
C HIS A 35 -1.65 8.11 10.76
N LEU A 36 -0.58 7.43 11.17
CA LEU A 36 0.78 7.78 10.75
C LEU A 36 0.92 7.74 9.22
N CYS A 37 0.49 6.64 8.59
CA CYS A 37 0.55 6.48 7.14
C CYS A 37 -0.26 7.56 6.42
N GLU A 38 -1.48 7.86 6.88
CA GLU A 38 -2.33 8.92 6.33
C GLU A 38 -1.71 10.30 6.45
N ASN A 39 -1.06 10.60 7.58
CA ASN A 39 -0.39 11.88 7.79
C ASN A 39 0.79 12.06 6.84
N ILE A 40 1.63 11.02 6.69
CA ILE A 40 2.76 11.06 5.76
C ILE A 40 2.27 11.11 4.30
N ARG A 41 1.26 10.33 3.93
CA ARG A 41 0.65 10.37 2.59
C ARG A 41 0.13 11.76 2.26
N ARG A 42 -0.58 12.43 3.19
CA ARG A 42 -1.04 13.82 3.02
C ARG A 42 0.12 14.80 2.85
N LEU A 43 1.23 14.60 3.55
CA LEU A 43 2.44 15.41 3.37
C LEU A 43 3.07 15.21 1.99
N VAL A 44 3.09 13.97 1.47
CA VAL A 44 3.54 13.66 0.11
C VAL A 44 2.68 14.37 -0.93
N ASP A 45 1.35 14.29 -0.81
CA ASP A 45 0.42 14.97 -1.73
C ASP A 45 0.62 16.49 -1.70
N LYS A 46 0.74 17.08 -0.51
CA LYS A 46 1.01 18.52 -0.35
C LYS A 46 2.32 18.92 -1.01
N THR A 47 3.37 18.11 -0.87
CA THR A 47 4.69 18.38 -1.45
C THR A 47 4.64 18.48 -2.97
N ILE A 48 3.84 17.64 -3.63
CA ILE A 48 3.65 17.67 -5.10
C ILE A 48 2.69 18.77 -5.54
N GLY A 49 1.73 19.17 -4.70
CA GLY A 49 0.90 20.35 -4.98
C GLY A 49 1.70 21.66 -5.02
N GLU A 50 2.83 21.71 -4.33
CA GLU A 50 3.69 22.90 -4.19
C GLU A 50 4.93 22.88 -5.09
N LYS A 51 5.25 21.75 -5.74
CA LYS A 51 6.47 21.57 -6.55
C LYS A 51 6.18 20.89 -7.87
N ASP A 52 6.77 21.43 -8.93
CA ASP A 52 6.74 20.78 -10.25
C ASP A 52 7.83 19.72 -10.40
N PHE A 53 7.56 18.74 -11.26
CA PHE A 53 8.54 17.73 -11.68
C PHE A 53 9.56 18.32 -12.64
N GLN A 54 10.81 17.88 -12.54
CA GLN A 54 11.89 18.37 -13.40
C GLN A 54 11.74 17.92 -14.85
N ASN A 55 11.16 16.74 -15.05
CA ASN A 55 10.91 16.12 -16.35
C ASN A 55 9.85 15.02 -16.24
N ASP A 56 9.41 14.51 -17.40
CA ASP A 56 8.46 13.40 -17.52
C ASP A 56 8.92 12.17 -16.73
N GLU A 57 10.22 11.85 -16.77
CA GLU A 57 10.76 10.65 -16.11
C GLU A 57 10.64 10.73 -14.59
N GLU A 58 10.83 11.91 -13.98
CA GLU A 58 10.62 12.14 -12.56
C GLU A 58 9.14 12.02 -12.19
N GLU A 59 8.24 12.57 -13.01
CA GLU A 59 6.79 12.48 -12.82
C GLU A 59 6.29 11.03 -12.92
N ILE A 60 6.73 10.31 -13.96
CA ILE A 60 6.42 8.90 -14.17
C ILE A 60 6.89 8.07 -12.98
N ARG A 61 8.16 8.22 -12.56
CA ARG A 61 8.70 7.50 -11.40
C ARG A 61 7.89 7.80 -10.13
N PHE A 62 7.43 9.03 -9.97
CA PHE A 62 6.62 9.41 -8.82
C PHE A 62 5.28 8.68 -8.79
N PHE A 63 4.50 8.72 -9.87
CA PHE A 63 3.18 8.09 -9.92
C PHE A 63 3.21 6.57 -10.09
N ARG A 64 4.22 6.02 -10.78
CA ARG A 64 4.41 4.58 -10.98
C ARG A 64 4.91 3.88 -9.73
N THR A 65 5.79 4.51 -8.96
CA THR A 65 6.54 3.82 -7.89
C THR A 65 6.48 4.53 -6.55
N ILE A 66 6.74 5.84 -6.47
CA ILE A 66 6.92 6.52 -5.18
C ILE A 66 5.60 6.69 -4.45
N LYS A 67 4.62 7.37 -5.05
CA LYS A 67 3.32 7.64 -4.44
C LYS A 67 2.57 6.35 -4.07
N PRO A 68 2.50 5.32 -4.93
CA PRO A 68 1.84 4.08 -4.57
C PRO A 68 2.40 3.39 -3.33
N ARG A 69 3.70 3.52 -3.03
CA ARG A 69 4.30 2.94 -1.80
C ARG A 69 3.78 3.56 -0.51
N PHE A 70 3.45 4.85 -0.51
CA PHE A 70 2.84 5.50 0.66
C PHE A 70 1.36 5.15 0.77
N THR A 71 0.64 5.26 -0.34
CA THR A 71 -0.80 4.99 -0.39
C THR A 71 -1.10 3.52 -0.09
N SER A 72 -0.25 2.59 -0.49
CA SER A 72 -0.44 1.16 -0.22
C SER A 72 -0.39 0.82 1.27
N LEU A 73 0.37 1.57 2.07
CA LEU A 73 0.39 1.38 3.53
C LEU A 73 -0.92 1.84 4.17
N VAL A 74 -1.50 2.95 3.71
CA VAL A 74 -2.84 3.41 4.13
C VAL A 74 -3.89 2.35 3.78
N GLU A 75 -3.86 1.85 2.54
CA GLU A 75 -4.74 0.77 2.07
C GLU A 75 -4.56 -0.51 2.90
N PHE A 76 -3.32 -0.92 3.17
CA PHE A 76 -3.00 -2.11 3.95
C PHE A 76 -3.59 -2.02 5.36
N TYR A 77 -3.31 -0.94 6.09
CA TYR A 77 -3.87 -0.77 7.43
C TYR A 77 -5.39 -0.59 7.42
N SER A 78 -5.97 -0.05 6.34
CA SER A 78 -7.44 0.00 6.16
C SER A 78 -8.06 -1.39 5.97
N ILE A 79 -7.40 -2.28 5.24
CA ILE A 79 -7.85 -3.68 5.09
C ILE A 79 -7.70 -4.41 6.42
N LEU A 80 -6.53 -4.29 7.05
CA LEU A 80 -6.22 -4.97 8.30
C LEU A 80 -7.15 -4.52 9.44
N TYR A 81 -7.42 -3.22 9.56
CA TYR A 81 -8.37 -2.69 10.53
C TYR A 81 -9.78 -3.27 10.32
N ARG A 82 -10.25 -3.32 9.07
CA ARG A 82 -11.54 -3.93 8.76
C ARG A 82 -11.56 -5.40 9.14
N ALA A 83 -10.51 -6.16 8.81
CA ALA A 83 -10.43 -7.56 9.17
C ALA A 83 -10.56 -7.73 10.70
N GLU A 84 -9.77 -6.97 11.47
CA GLU A 84 -9.75 -6.98 12.94
C GLU A 84 -11.11 -6.71 13.62
N LEU A 85 -12.00 -5.98 12.95
CA LEU A 85 -13.37 -5.75 13.43
C LEU A 85 -14.29 -6.96 13.29
N PHE A 86 -14.00 -7.87 12.36
CA PHE A 86 -14.86 -9.00 12.00
C PHE A 86 -14.25 -10.37 12.35
N ILE A 87 -13.06 -10.41 12.97
CA ILE A 87 -12.45 -11.66 13.43
C ILE A 87 -13.37 -12.32 14.48
N PRO A 88 -13.72 -13.61 14.33
CA PRO A 88 -14.49 -14.36 15.32
C PRO A 88 -13.73 -14.58 16.65
N ASP A 89 -14.45 -14.85 17.75
CA ASP A 89 -13.81 -15.12 19.04
C ASP A 89 -13.18 -16.53 19.11
N ALA A 90 -13.80 -17.52 18.47
CA ALA A 90 -13.36 -18.91 18.53
C ALA A 90 -12.19 -19.15 17.58
N ARG A 91 -11.10 -19.74 18.11
CA ARG A 91 -9.86 -19.99 17.33
C ARG A 91 -10.09 -20.75 16.01
N PRO A 92 -10.89 -21.84 15.94
CA PRO A 92 -11.13 -22.53 14.67
C PRO A 92 -11.73 -21.59 13.61
N ASP A 93 -12.71 -20.77 14.02
CA ASP A 93 -13.38 -19.80 13.17
C ASP A 93 -12.43 -18.66 12.73
N GLN A 94 -11.45 -18.29 13.58
CA GLN A 94 -10.39 -17.35 13.21
C GLN A 94 -9.50 -17.91 12.09
N ILE A 95 -9.13 -19.19 12.18
CA ILE A 95 -8.32 -19.83 11.14
C ILE A 95 -9.09 -19.84 9.81
N GLU A 96 -10.38 -20.19 9.83
CA GLU A 96 -11.22 -20.16 8.63
C GLU A 96 -11.36 -18.74 8.06
N PHE A 97 -11.60 -17.75 8.93
CA PHE A 97 -11.68 -16.34 8.56
C PHE A 97 -10.41 -15.85 7.85
N TRP A 98 -9.23 -16.13 8.42
CA TRP A 98 -7.97 -15.67 7.84
C TRP A 98 -7.58 -16.42 6.57
N ASN A 99 -7.95 -17.69 6.43
CA ASN A 99 -7.81 -18.41 5.16
C ASN A 99 -8.71 -17.81 4.07
N TYR A 100 -9.93 -17.40 4.42
CA TYR A 100 -10.83 -16.72 3.49
C TYR A 100 -10.30 -15.34 3.08
N GLU A 101 -9.81 -14.54 4.02
CA GLU A 101 -9.16 -13.25 3.73
C GLU A 101 -7.92 -13.42 2.83
N LEU A 102 -7.10 -14.44 3.08
CA LEU A 102 -5.95 -14.79 2.25
C LEU A 102 -6.39 -15.12 0.81
N GLN A 103 -7.39 -15.99 0.66
CA GLN A 103 -7.91 -16.36 -0.65
C GLN A 103 -8.48 -15.15 -1.40
N ARG A 104 -9.21 -14.26 -0.72
CA ARG A 104 -9.74 -13.03 -1.32
C ARG A 104 -8.64 -12.10 -1.81
N ALA A 105 -7.59 -11.90 -1.01
CA ALA A 105 -6.46 -11.06 -1.38
C ALA A 105 -5.69 -11.64 -2.57
N GLN A 106 -5.43 -12.96 -2.57
CA GLN A 106 -4.79 -13.65 -3.70
C GLN A 106 -5.63 -13.57 -4.98
N LEU A 107 -6.94 -13.78 -4.89
CA LEU A 107 -7.84 -13.66 -6.04
C LEU A 107 -7.83 -12.25 -6.62
N PHE A 108 -7.75 -11.22 -5.77
CA PHE A 108 -7.58 -9.83 -6.23
C PHE A 108 -6.29 -9.67 -7.04
N LEU A 109 -5.16 -10.19 -6.56
CA LEU A 109 -3.88 -10.13 -7.26
C LEU A 109 -3.94 -10.88 -8.60
N THR A 110 -4.52 -12.09 -8.64
CA THR A 110 -4.69 -12.87 -9.87
C THR A 110 -5.53 -12.14 -10.91
N ARG A 111 -6.60 -11.45 -10.50
CA ARG A 111 -7.46 -10.66 -11.41
C ARG A 111 -6.75 -9.48 -12.06
N HIS A 112 -5.67 -8.99 -11.45
CA HIS A 112 -4.89 -7.86 -11.94
C HIS A 112 -3.46 -8.29 -12.33
N ALA A 113 -3.25 -9.58 -12.64
CA ALA A 113 -1.94 -10.13 -12.95
C ALA A 113 -1.23 -9.40 -14.10
N SER A 114 -1.96 -8.99 -15.14
CA SER A 114 -1.40 -8.24 -16.27
C SER A 114 -0.83 -6.88 -15.86
N LEU A 115 -1.50 -6.17 -14.94
CA LEU A 115 -0.99 -4.90 -14.42
C LEU A 115 0.23 -5.13 -13.53
N LEU A 116 0.21 -6.17 -12.68
CA LEU A 116 1.39 -6.55 -11.89
C LEU A 116 2.59 -6.91 -12.77
N GLU A 117 2.36 -7.65 -13.86
CA GLU A 117 3.38 -8.01 -14.83
C GLU A 117 3.97 -6.78 -15.51
N TYR A 118 3.13 -5.84 -15.96
CA TYR A 118 3.57 -4.55 -16.50
C TYR A 118 4.40 -3.73 -15.49
N LEU A 119 3.98 -3.68 -14.23
CA LEU A 119 4.70 -2.91 -13.20
C LEU A 119 6.07 -3.52 -12.85
N ARG A 120 6.21 -4.84 -12.99
CA ARG A 120 7.44 -5.58 -12.69
C ARG A 120 8.37 -5.73 -13.89
N SER A 121 7.86 -5.53 -15.10
CA SER A 121 8.69 -5.51 -16.30
C SER A 121 9.43 -4.17 -16.43
N ASP A 122 10.52 -4.17 -17.18
CA ASP A 122 11.22 -2.96 -17.62
C ASP A 122 10.48 -2.29 -18.81
N ASP A 123 9.23 -2.68 -19.09
CA ASP A 123 8.43 -2.02 -20.12
C ASP A 123 8.07 -0.60 -19.66
N THR A 124 8.28 0.36 -20.55
CA THR A 124 7.99 1.77 -20.35
C THR A 124 7.16 2.34 -21.51
N TYR A 125 6.71 1.50 -22.44
CA TYR A 125 6.05 1.95 -23.68
C TYR A 125 4.80 2.80 -23.37
N ASP A 126 3.98 2.37 -22.40
CA ASP A 126 2.76 3.05 -22.01
C ASP A 126 2.91 4.00 -20.81
N ASP A 127 4.14 4.21 -20.30
CA ASP A 127 4.35 4.97 -19.06
C ASP A 127 3.86 6.41 -19.18
N LYS A 128 4.09 7.07 -20.33
CA LYS A 128 3.60 8.44 -20.54
C LYS A 128 2.08 8.52 -20.50
N LYS A 129 1.42 7.51 -21.08
CA LYS A 129 -0.04 7.40 -21.11
C LYS A 129 -0.59 7.14 -19.70
N PHE A 130 0.07 6.30 -18.92
CA PHE A 130 -0.37 5.89 -17.60
C PHE A 130 0.04 6.79 -16.45
N PHE A 131 1.13 7.56 -16.54
CA PHE A 131 1.70 8.21 -15.36
C PHE A 131 1.91 9.72 -15.49
N LEU A 132 1.77 10.31 -16.68
CA LEU A 132 1.77 11.78 -16.81
C LEU A 132 0.40 12.36 -16.48
N ARG A 133 0.36 13.44 -15.70
CA ARG A 133 -0.87 14.20 -15.43
C ARG A 133 -1.42 14.88 -16.69
N SER A 134 -0.55 15.23 -17.63
CA SER A 134 -0.91 15.80 -18.93
C SER A 134 -1.52 14.78 -19.90
N SER A 135 -1.53 13.48 -19.54
CA SER A 135 -2.12 12.44 -20.38
C SER A 135 -3.60 12.73 -20.66
N PRO A 136 -4.02 12.82 -21.93
CA PRO A 136 -5.40 13.17 -22.30
C PRO A 136 -6.40 12.11 -21.84
N GLU A 137 -5.94 10.89 -21.58
CA GLU A 137 -6.76 9.77 -21.16
C GLU A 137 -7.11 9.82 -19.65
N LYS A 138 -6.49 10.72 -18.87
CA LYS A 138 -6.69 10.88 -17.41
C LYS A 138 -6.57 9.59 -16.60
N ILE A 139 -5.82 8.63 -17.11
CA ILE A 139 -5.66 7.30 -16.51
C ILE A 139 -4.76 7.35 -15.26
N SER A 140 -3.92 8.37 -15.12
CA SER A 140 -2.85 8.38 -14.11
C SER A 140 -3.29 8.34 -12.65
N ALA A 141 -4.30 9.12 -12.27
CA ALA A 141 -4.87 9.07 -10.93
C ALA A 141 -5.66 7.78 -10.64
N VAL A 142 -6.06 7.06 -11.69
CA VAL A 142 -6.77 5.78 -11.57
C VAL A 142 -5.78 4.62 -11.49
N GLN A 143 -4.59 4.77 -12.07
CA GLN A 143 -3.55 3.74 -12.03
C GLN A 143 -2.72 3.79 -10.76
N ASP A 144 -2.29 4.96 -10.28
CA ASP A 144 -1.53 5.04 -9.03
C ASP A 144 -2.30 4.47 -7.83
N GLU A 145 -3.62 4.70 -7.76
CA GLU A 145 -4.52 4.10 -6.78
C GLU A 145 -4.65 2.58 -6.95
N GLN A 146 -4.76 2.08 -8.19
CA GLN A 146 -4.79 0.63 -8.46
C GLN A 146 -3.48 -0.06 -8.07
N ILE A 147 -2.33 0.56 -8.37
CA ILE A 147 -1.02 0.09 -7.96
C ILE A 147 -0.94 0.03 -6.43
N ALA A 148 -1.37 1.09 -5.75
CA ALA A 148 -1.38 1.13 -4.29
C ALA A 148 -2.24 -0.01 -3.70
N LYS A 149 -3.41 -0.27 -4.29
CA LYS A 149 -4.27 -1.39 -3.90
C LYS A 149 -3.54 -2.71 -4.09
N LEU A 150 -2.89 -2.95 -5.23
CA LEU A 150 -2.13 -4.18 -5.48
C LEU A 150 -1.04 -4.41 -4.45
N LEU A 151 -0.17 -3.42 -4.25
CA LEU A 151 0.91 -3.47 -3.25
C LEU A 151 0.38 -3.73 -1.84
N ALA A 152 -0.78 -3.14 -1.49
CA ALA A 152 -1.43 -3.37 -0.20
C ALA A 152 -1.90 -4.82 -0.04
N ARG A 153 -2.44 -5.44 -1.10
CA ARG A 153 -2.87 -6.85 -1.07
C ARG A 153 -1.67 -7.79 -1.03
N GLU A 154 -0.57 -7.49 -1.73
CA GLU A 154 0.68 -8.26 -1.60
C GLU A 154 1.19 -8.24 -0.15
N LYS A 155 1.26 -7.06 0.46
CA LYS A 155 1.64 -6.92 1.88
C LYS A 155 0.68 -7.63 2.82
N TYR A 156 -0.62 -7.59 2.53
CA TYR A 156 -1.64 -8.27 3.34
C TYR A 156 -1.54 -9.79 3.27
N VAL A 157 -1.31 -10.34 2.07
CA VAL A 157 -1.03 -11.77 1.88
C VAL A 157 0.21 -12.19 2.67
N ASP A 158 1.32 -11.45 2.55
CA ASP A 158 2.54 -11.71 3.29
C ASP A 158 2.32 -11.64 4.80
N TYR A 159 1.61 -10.62 5.28
CA TYR A 159 1.28 -10.47 6.70
C TYR A 159 0.46 -11.64 7.25
N ILE A 160 -0.58 -12.09 6.52
CA ILE A 160 -1.39 -13.23 6.95
C ILE A 160 -0.54 -14.50 7.05
N ILE A 161 0.27 -14.78 6.03
CA ILE A 161 1.10 -16.00 5.96
C ILE A 161 2.21 -16.00 7.01
N THR A 162 2.87 -14.85 7.24
CA THR A 162 4.08 -14.79 8.07
C THR A 162 3.82 -14.42 9.53
N LYS A 163 2.69 -13.77 9.84
CA LYS A 163 2.37 -13.29 11.19
C LYS A 163 1.12 -13.93 11.77
N ILE A 164 0.03 -13.98 11.00
CA ILE A 164 -1.28 -14.36 11.54
C ILE A 164 -1.45 -15.87 11.65
N LEU A 165 -1.41 -16.59 10.52
CA LEU A 165 -1.65 -18.04 10.52
C LEU A 165 -0.68 -18.80 11.43
N PRO A 166 0.63 -18.48 11.47
CA PRO A 166 1.58 -19.14 12.39
C PRO A 166 1.30 -18.87 13.87
N ALA A 167 0.61 -17.78 14.22
CA ALA A 167 0.25 -17.47 15.61
C ALA A 167 -1.02 -18.21 16.07
N LEU A 168 -1.79 -18.78 15.14
CA LEU A 168 -3.04 -19.50 15.42
C LEU A 168 -2.85 -21.02 15.49
N THR A 169 -1.80 -21.55 14.86
CA THR A 169 -1.35 -22.96 14.93
C THR A 169 -0.63 -23.26 16.24
#